data_AF-A0A842HAV8-F1
#
_entry.id   AF-A0A842HAV8-F1
#
_cell.length_a   1.000
_cell.length_b   1.000
_cell.length_c   1.000
_cell.angle_alpha   90.00
_cell.angle_beta   90.00
_cell.angle_gamma   90.00
#
_symmetry.space_group_name_H-M   'P 1'
#
loop_
_entity.id
_entity.type
_entity.pdbx_description
1 polymer ?
#
loop_
_entity_poly.entity_id
_entity_poly.type
_entity_poly.pdbx_seq_one_letter_code
_entity_poly.pdbx_strand_id
1 'polypeptide(L)'
;MSLKESVEKKLAEARKSNGPKRNPEIDAIIDRYMKENPERVAYLKTETKDQLVRRAVLREALKSDASQRLRLKESEAVGKFLKENPEIAQDIEKRIARVPDDRKEQARVRLGRQEATKSALKM
;
A
#
# COMPACT_ATOMS: atom_id res chain seq x y z
N MET A 1 -7.35 29.32 17.57
CA MET A 1 -7.62 28.83 16.21
C MET A 1 -8.22 27.44 16.31
N SER A 2 -9.48 27.32 15.95
CA SER A 2 -10.19 26.05 15.80
C SER A 2 -9.65 25.28 14.59
N LEU A 3 -9.80 23.95 14.60
CA LEU A 3 -9.47 23.08 13.46
C LEU A 3 -10.22 23.52 12.19
N LYS A 4 -11.47 23.98 12.34
CA LYS A 4 -12.31 24.47 11.23
C LYS A 4 -11.71 25.72 10.57
N GLU A 5 -11.28 26.69 11.37
CA GLU A 5 -10.68 27.95 10.88
C GLU A 5 -9.35 27.71 10.15
N SER A 6 -8.56 26.74 10.65
CA SER A 6 -7.30 26.34 10.02
C SER A 6 -7.51 25.66 8.66
N VAL A 7 -8.55 24.83 8.56
CA VAL A 7 -8.94 24.14 7.32
C VAL A 7 -9.42 25.14 6.26
N GLU A 8 -10.26 26.11 6.65
CA GLU A 8 -10.78 27.14 5.73
C GLU A 8 -9.67 28.03 5.15
N LYS A 9 -8.73 28.46 6.00
CA LYS A 9 -7.58 29.26 5.56
C LYS A 9 -6.70 28.52 4.56
N LYS A 10 -6.41 27.25 4.82
CA LYS A 10 -5.64 26.39 3.89
C LYS A 10 -6.37 26.10 2.59
N LEU A 11 -7.70 25.98 2.63
CA LEU A 11 -8.54 25.83 1.44
C LEU A 11 -8.42 27.05 0.52
N ALA A 12 -8.43 28.25 1.09
CA ALA A 12 -8.30 29.50 0.36
C ALA A 12 -6.91 29.66 -0.26
N GLU A 13 -5.85 29.20 0.42
CA GLU A 13 -4.48 29.17 -0.11
C GLU A 13 -4.31 28.11 -1.22
N ALA A 14 -4.90 26.91 -1.04
CA ALA A 14 -4.87 25.84 -2.04
C ALA A 14 -5.58 26.22 -3.34
N ARG A 15 -6.70 26.96 -3.26
CA ARG A 15 -7.44 27.49 -4.43
C ARG A 15 -6.64 28.49 -5.27
N LYS A 16 -5.62 29.13 -4.69
CA LYS A 16 -4.78 30.13 -5.36
C LYS A 16 -3.46 29.58 -5.91
N SER A 17 -3.12 28.31 -5.63
CA SER A 17 -1.85 27.72 -6.06
C SER A 17 -1.97 26.93 -7.36
N ASN A 18 -1.10 27.17 -8.34
CA ASN A 18 -0.93 26.36 -9.57
C ASN A 18 -0.15 25.04 -9.32
N GLY A 19 -0.09 24.58 -8.06
CA GLY A 19 0.59 23.34 -7.66
C GLY A 19 -0.36 22.13 -7.60
N PRO A 20 0.13 20.96 -7.17
CA PRO A 20 -0.71 19.79 -6.94
C PRO A 20 -1.88 20.14 -6.01
N LYS A 21 -3.09 19.65 -6.32
CA LYS A 21 -4.28 19.87 -5.47
C LYS A 21 -3.96 19.45 -4.04
N ARG A 22 -3.86 20.44 -3.13
CA ARG A 22 -3.63 20.20 -1.71
C ARG A 22 -4.92 19.73 -1.04
N ASN A 23 -4.82 18.66 -0.26
CA ASN A 23 -5.91 18.23 0.62
C ASN A 23 -5.71 18.90 1.99
N PRO A 24 -6.63 19.79 2.42
CA PRO A 24 -6.51 20.56 3.66
C PRO A 24 -6.47 19.68 4.92
N GLU A 25 -7.13 18.52 4.90
CA GLU A 25 -7.14 17.59 6.03
C GLU A 25 -5.77 16.95 6.20
N ILE A 26 -5.14 16.56 5.08
CA ILE A 26 -3.77 16.04 5.07
C ILE A 26 -2.78 17.11 5.54
N ASP A 27 -2.94 18.35 5.07
CA ASP A 27 -2.10 19.45 5.51
C ASP A 27 -2.27 19.74 7.02
N ALA A 28 -3.47 19.57 7.58
CA ALA A 28 -3.69 19.72 9.03
C ALA A 28 -3.01 18.58 9.84
N ILE A 29 -3.05 17.35 9.32
CA ILE A 29 -2.33 16.21 9.92
C ILE A 29 -0.81 16.45 9.89
N ILE A 30 -0.29 16.94 8.76
CA ILE A 30 1.14 17.26 8.61
C ILE A 30 1.54 18.34 9.62
N ASP A 31 0.79 19.44 9.71
CA ASP A 31 1.08 20.52 10.67
C ASP A 31 1.08 20.03 12.11
N ARG A 32 0.08 19.21 12.48
CA ARG A 32 0.00 18.63 13.81
C ARG A 32 1.23 17.78 14.10
N TYR A 33 1.60 16.89 13.19
CA TYR A 33 2.79 16.05 13.32
C TYR A 33 4.06 16.89 13.45
N MET A 34 4.19 17.96 12.65
CA MET A 34 5.33 18.88 12.72
C MET A 34 5.42 19.59 14.07
N LYS A 35 4.28 20.00 14.63
CA LYS A 35 4.21 20.64 15.96
C LYS A 35 4.56 19.67 17.09
N GLU A 36 4.10 18.43 16.99
CA GLU A 36 4.37 17.37 17.97
C GLU A 36 5.81 16.84 17.90
N ASN A 37 6.51 17.02 16.77
CA ASN A 37 7.86 16.49 16.54
C ASN A 37 8.87 17.58 16.07
N PRO A 38 9.09 18.65 16.85
CA PRO A 38 9.88 19.79 16.43
C PRO A 38 11.35 19.44 16.13
N GLU A 39 11.97 18.55 16.90
CA GLU A 39 13.35 18.10 16.67
C GLU A 39 13.51 17.40 15.32
N ARG A 40 12.52 16.57 14.96
CA ARG A 40 12.51 15.89 13.66
C ARG A 40 12.42 16.90 12.53
N VAL A 41 11.58 17.91 12.67
CA VAL A 41 11.44 18.99 11.69
C VAL A 41 12.75 19.79 11.57
N ALA A 42 13.38 20.12 12.70
CA ALA A 42 14.65 20.84 12.71
C ALA A 42 15.75 20.04 11.99
N TYR A 43 15.88 18.74 12.28
CA TYR A 43 16.81 17.86 11.59
C TYR A 43 16.55 17.81 10.08
N LEU A 44 15.29 17.62 9.65
CA LEU A 44 14.94 17.58 8.22
C LEU A 44 15.27 18.88 7.49
N LYS A 45 15.21 20.03 8.19
CA LYS A 45 15.59 21.34 7.62
C LYS A 45 17.11 21.49 7.42
N THR A 46 17.95 20.67 8.06
CA THR A 46 19.40 20.68 7.84
C THR A 46 19.83 19.93 6.59
N GLU A 47 18.95 19.09 6.04
CA GLU A 47 19.26 18.28 4.86
C GLU A 47 19.07 19.03 3.55
N THR A 48 19.87 18.67 2.55
CA THR A 48 19.72 19.17 1.20
C THR A 48 18.49 18.58 0.53
N LYS A 49 17.96 19.27 -0.48
CA LYS A 49 16.82 18.78 -1.28
C LYS A 49 17.04 17.38 -1.84
N ASP A 50 18.26 17.09 -2.30
CA ASP A 50 18.64 15.80 -2.87
C ASP A 50 18.59 14.68 -1.80
N GLN A 51 19.04 14.94 -0.58
CA GLN A 51 18.92 13.99 0.54
C GLN A 51 17.46 13.70 0.90
N LEU A 52 16.61 14.74 0.93
CA LEU A 52 15.17 14.59 1.17
C LEU A 52 14.51 13.74 0.07
N VAL A 53 14.85 13.97 -1.20
CA VAL A 53 14.35 13.19 -2.34
C VAL A 53 14.79 11.73 -2.24
N ARG A 54 16.09 11.46 -2.03
CA ARG A 54 16.58 10.07 -1.91
C ARG A 54 15.88 9.31 -0.79
N ARG A 55 15.61 9.95 0.34
CA ARG A 55 14.88 9.31 1.43
C ARG A 55 13.42 9.05 1.11
N ALA A 56 12.75 9.96 0.39
CA ALA A 56 11.39 9.72 -0.08
C ALA A 56 11.35 8.50 -1.01
N VAL A 57 12.27 8.43 -1.97
CA VAL A 57 12.43 7.28 -2.88
C VAL A 57 12.74 5.99 -2.12
N LEU A 58 13.65 6.02 -1.14
CA LEU A 58 13.98 4.86 -0.33
C LEU A 58 12.75 4.30 0.40
N ARG A 59 11.91 5.17 0.98
CA ARG A 59 10.67 4.73 1.65
C ARG A 59 9.71 4.05 0.68
N GLU A 60 9.61 4.54 -0.55
CA GLU A 60 8.79 3.94 -1.59
C GLU A 60 9.37 2.59 -2.05
N ALA A 61 10.68 2.51 -2.26
CA ALA A 61 11.37 1.29 -2.60
C ALA A 61 11.19 0.20 -1.52
N LEU A 62 11.34 0.56 -0.24
CA LEU A 62 11.13 -0.36 0.88
C LEU A 62 9.67 -0.84 0.98
N LYS A 63 8.69 0.03 0.75
CA LYS A 63 7.27 -0.36 0.70
C LYS A 63 7.00 -1.33 -0.45
N SER A 64 7.57 -1.06 -1.62
CA SER A 64 7.48 -1.94 -2.78
C SER A 64 8.10 -3.30 -2.49
N ASP A 65 9.33 -3.34 -1.97
CA ASP A 65 10.01 -4.59 -1.61
C ASP A 65 9.24 -5.38 -0.56
N ALA A 66 8.75 -4.72 0.51
CA ALA A 66 7.91 -5.37 1.52
C ALA A 66 6.63 -5.97 0.90
N SER A 67 5.97 -5.24 0.00
CA SER A 67 4.79 -5.75 -0.71
C SER A 67 5.12 -6.95 -1.62
N GLN A 68 6.29 -6.94 -2.29
CA GLN A 68 6.71 -8.06 -3.14
C GLN A 68 7.05 -9.29 -2.30
N ARG A 69 7.81 -9.11 -1.21
CA ARG A 69 8.12 -10.20 -0.26
C ARG A 69 6.85 -10.83 0.31
N LEU A 70 5.84 -10.02 0.63
CA LEU A 70 4.56 -10.53 1.10
C LEU A 70 3.87 -11.37 0.02
N ARG A 71 3.80 -10.88 -1.22
CA ARG A 71 3.23 -11.62 -2.35
C ARG A 71 3.93 -12.96 -2.59
N LEU A 72 5.25 -13.00 -2.51
CA LEU A 72 6.03 -14.23 -2.65
C LEU A 72 5.66 -15.25 -1.56
N LYS A 73 5.64 -14.81 -0.29
CA LYS A 73 5.23 -15.67 0.85
C LYS A 73 3.80 -16.17 0.71
N GLU A 74 2.88 -15.32 0.26
CA GLU A 74 1.48 -15.71 -0.01
C GLU A 74 1.40 -16.76 -1.12
N SER A 75 2.16 -16.58 -2.21
CA SER A 75 2.19 -17.53 -3.32
C SER A 75 2.73 -18.89 -2.88
N GLU A 76 3.78 -18.93 -2.06
CA GLU A 76 4.32 -20.15 -1.49
C GLU A 76 3.31 -20.86 -0.58
N ALA A 77 2.61 -20.11 0.29
CA ALA A 77 1.60 -20.64 1.19
C ALA A 77 0.41 -21.23 0.42
N VAL A 78 -0.07 -20.53 -0.61
CA VAL A 78 -1.12 -21.03 -1.51
C VAL A 78 -0.64 -22.29 -2.23
N GLY A 79 0.60 -22.32 -2.71
CA GLY A 79 1.18 -23.50 -3.34
C GLY A 79 1.20 -24.72 -2.42
N LYS A 80 1.54 -24.54 -1.13
CA LYS A 80 1.47 -25.61 -0.12
C LYS A 80 0.03 -26.08 0.12
N PHE A 81 -0.89 -25.15 0.34
CA PHE A 81 -2.30 -25.44 0.54
C PHE A 81 -2.89 -26.26 -0.64
N LEU A 82 -2.59 -25.89 -1.88
CA LEU A 82 -3.08 -26.61 -3.06
C LEU A 82 -2.46 -28.01 -3.21
N LYS A 83 -1.23 -28.22 -2.74
CA LYS A 83 -0.63 -29.57 -2.68
C LYS A 83 -1.31 -30.46 -1.64
N GLU A 84 -1.69 -29.88 -0.50
CA GLU A 84 -2.41 -30.59 0.57
C GLU A 84 -3.89 -30.83 0.21
N ASN A 85 -4.46 -30.03 -0.71
CA ASN A 85 -5.87 -30.09 -1.12
C ASN A 85 -6.00 -30.29 -2.64
N PRO A 86 -5.72 -31.50 -3.16
CA PRO A 86 -5.67 -31.75 -4.60
C PRO A 86 -7.01 -31.54 -5.32
N GLU A 87 -8.14 -31.78 -4.65
CA GLU A 87 -9.48 -31.53 -5.22
C GLU A 87 -9.71 -30.04 -5.52
N ILE A 88 -9.29 -29.16 -4.59
CA ILE A 88 -9.37 -27.71 -4.76
C ILE A 88 -8.43 -27.26 -5.88
N ALA A 89 -7.23 -27.84 -5.96
CA ALA A 89 -6.30 -27.54 -7.03
C ALA A 89 -6.89 -27.87 -8.42
N GLN A 90 -7.55 -29.02 -8.57
CA GLN A 90 -8.20 -29.40 -9.83
C GLN A 90 -9.36 -28.49 -10.21
N ASP A 91 -10.18 -28.05 -9.26
CA ASP A 91 -11.25 -27.07 -9.52
C ASP A 91 -10.68 -25.74 -10.02
N ILE A 92 -9.62 -25.25 -9.37
CA ILE A 92 -8.94 -24.02 -9.76
C ILE A 92 -8.38 -24.14 -11.19
N GLU A 93 -7.73 -25.25 -11.54
CA GLU A 93 -7.22 -25.47 -12.90
C GLU A 93 -8.33 -25.41 -13.95
N LYS A 94 -9.49 -26.02 -13.68
CA LYS A 94 -10.65 -25.94 -14.58
C LYS A 94 -11.14 -24.51 -14.74
N ARG A 95 -11.15 -23.71 -13.66
CA ARG A 95 -11.58 -22.31 -13.68
C ARG A 95 -10.62 -21.40 -14.43
N ILE A 96 -9.30 -21.68 -14.38
CA ILE A 96 -8.29 -20.87 -15.08
C ILE A 96 -7.96 -21.37 -16.50
N ALA A 97 -8.56 -22.47 -16.95
CA ALA A 97 -8.31 -23.03 -18.28
C ALA A 97 -8.53 -22.02 -19.43
N ARG A 98 -9.46 -21.06 -19.25
CA ARG A 98 -9.79 -20.01 -20.24
C ARG A 98 -9.02 -18.70 -20.02
N VAL A 99 -8.21 -18.61 -18.97
CA VAL A 99 -7.40 -17.42 -18.69
C VAL A 99 -6.18 -17.43 -19.61
N PRO A 100 -5.77 -16.29 -20.18
CA PRO A 100 -4.50 -16.17 -20.92
C PRO A 100 -3.29 -16.63 -20.10
N ASP A 101 -2.31 -17.27 -20.75
CA ASP A 101 -1.16 -17.91 -20.06
C ASP A 101 -0.35 -16.93 -19.20
N ASP A 102 -0.21 -15.68 -19.64
CA ASP A 102 0.44 -14.59 -18.90
C ASP A 102 -0.25 -14.25 -17.56
N ARG A 103 -1.52 -14.63 -17.42
CA ARG A 103 -2.34 -14.36 -16.21
C ARG A 103 -2.72 -15.61 -15.44
N LYS A 104 -2.45 -16.81 -15.96
CA LYS A 104 -2.84 -18.08 -15.32
C LYS A 104 -2.25 -18.21 -13.92
N GLU A 105 -0.96 -17.92 -13.76
CA GLU A 105 -0.30 -18.04 -12.45
C GLU A 105 -0.89 -17.08 -11.41
N GLN A 106 -1.13 -15.83 -11.79
CA GLN A 106 -1.79 -14.86 -10.91
C GLN A 106 -3.23 -15.28 -10.57
N ALA A 107 -3.97 -15.82 -11.53
CA ALA A 107 -5.32 -16.32 -11.31
C ALA A 107 -5.33 -17.52 -10.36
N ARG A 108 -4.35 -18.43 -10.50
CA ARG A 108 -4.16 -19.59 -9.63
C ARG A 108 -3.90 -19.16 -8.18
N VAL A 109 -2.95 -18.25 -7.95
CA VAL A 109 -2.62 -17.74 -6.61
C VAL A 109 -3.85 -17.03 -6.00
N ARG A 110 -4.55 -16.21 -6.78
CA ARG A 110 -5.74 -15.48 -6.30
C ARG A 110 -6.87 -16.41 -5.86
N LEU A 111 -7.21 -17.40 -6.69
CA LEU A 111 -8.27 -18.36 -6.40
C LEU A 111 -7.87 -19.30 -5.26
N GLY A 112 -6.62 -19.77 -5.23
CA GLY A 112 -6.11 -20.59 -4.14
C GLY A 112 -6.16 -19.87 -2.80
N ARG A 113 -5.83 -18.57 -2.76
CA ARG A 113 -5.98 -17.75 -1.54
C ARG A 113 -7.43 -17.66 -1.08
N GLN A 114 -8.37 -17.48 -2.01
CA GLN A 114 -9.80 -17.39 -1.68
C GLN A 114 -10.30 -18.70 -1.06
N GLU A 115 -9.96 -19.85 -1.65
CA GLU A 115 -10.37 -21.14 -1.09
C GLU A 115 -9.66 -21.44 0.23
N ALA A 116 -8.37 -21.12 0.40
CA ALA A 116 -7.66 -21.27 1.67
C ALA A 116 -8.31 -20.45 2.80
N THR A 117 -8.68 -19.21 2.51
CA THR A 117 -9.34 -18.33 3.50
C THR A 117 -10.72 -18.86 3.85
N LYS A 118 -11.48 -19.33 2.84
CA LYS A 118 -12.81 -19.92 3.03
C LYS A 118 -12.76 -21.23 3.82
N SER A 119 -11.76 -22.07 3.60
CA SER A 119 -11.54 -23.29 4.39
C SER A 119 -11.14 -22.97 5.83
N ALA A 120 -10.31 -21.95 6.06
CA ALA A 120 -9.93 -21.51 7.40
C ALA A 120 -11.10 -20.86 8.19
N LEU A 121 -12.01 -20.16 7.52
CA LEU A 121 -13.23 -19.57 8.12
C LEU A 121 -14.37 -20.58 8.31
N LYS A 122 -14.25 -21.79 7.74
CA LYS A 122 -15.21 -22.89 7.90
C LYS A 122 -14.88 -23.84 9.06
N MET A 123 -13.74 -23.63 9.73
CA MET A 123 -13.46 -24.21 11.06
C MET A 123 -14.09 -23.35 12.15
#